data_AF-A0A6M3JX80-F1
#
_entry.id   AF-A0A6M3JX80-F1
#
_cell.length_a   1.000
_cell.length_b   1.000
_cell.length_c   1.000
_cell.angle_alpha   90.00
_cell.angle_beta   90.00
_cell.angle_gamma   90.00
#
_symmetry.space_group_name_H-M   'P 1'
#
loop_
_entity.id
_entity.type
_entity.pdbx_description
1 polymer ?
#
loop_
_entity_poly.entity_id
_entity_poly.type
_entity_poly.pdbx_seq_one_letter_code
_entity_poly.pdbx_strand_id
1 'polypeptide(L)'
;MKPILCLDFDGVIHSYNSGWKGARNIPDSPVDGAIEFLEDATSDFDVQIFSSRSNQWGGRRAMRKWLFKHIAIFFSEDPNPKANMHDSGFTSCTQELMMKIKFPNKKPPAMIGLDDRVLTFSGEWPDMEKLKNFKPWNKKGDKA
;
A
#
# COMPACT_ATOMS: atom_id res chain seq x y z
N MET A 1 10.84 -17.70 -10.71
CA MET A 1 10.49 -16.26 -10.61
C MET A 1 9.19 -16.17 -9.83
N LYS A 2 9.09 -15.31 -8.82
CA LYS A 2 7.85 -15.17 -8.04
C LYS A 2 6.76 -14.51 -8.90
N PRO A 3 5.49 -14.92 -8.81
CA PRO A 3 4.39 -14.22 -9.47
C PRO A 3 4.23 -12.81 -8.90
N ILE A 4 3.77 -11.87 -9.73
CA ILE A 4 3.58 -10.47 -9.30
C ILE A 4 2.24 -10.35 -8.56
N LEU A 5 2.30 -9.82 -7.34
CA LEU A 5 1.17 -9.29 -6.58
C LEU A 5 1.17 -7.77 -6.69
N CYS A 6 0.15 -7.21 -7.35
CA CYS A 6 0.01 -5.77 -7.49
C CYS A 6 -0.95 -5.21 -6.42
N LEU A 7 -0.46 -4.31 -5.58
CA LEU A 7 -1.26 -3.69 -4.53
C LEU A 7 -1.54 -2.24 -4.93
N ASP A 8 -2.81 -1.82 -4.89
CA ASP A 8 -3.10 -0.39 -4.82
C ASP A 8 -2.55 0.18 -3.51
N PHE A 9 -2.43 1.50 -3.44
CA PHE A 9 -1.92 2.18 -2.26
C PHE A 9 -3.05 2.78 -1.42
N ASP A 10 -3.81 3.73 -1.98
CA ASP A 10 -4.81 4.53 -1.28
C ASP A 10 -6.12 3.73 -1.11
N GLY A 11 -6.37 3.22 0.10
CA GLY A 11 -7.52 2.37 0.43
C GLY A 11 -7.14 0.90 0.62
N VAL A 12 -5.88 0.53 0.36
CA VAL A 12 -5.38 -0.85 0.52
C VAL A 12 -4.22 -0.91 1.50
N ILE A 13 -3.12 -0.19 1.24
CA ILE A 13 -1.98 -0.10 2.17
C ILE A 13 -2.10 1.13 3.06
N HIS A 14 -2.53 2.26 2.49
CA HIS A 14 -2.81 3.52 3.17
C HIS A 14 -4.31 3.61 3.46
N SER A 15 -4.71 3.97 4.68
CA SER A 15 -6.12 3.93 5.11
C SER A 15 -7.06 4.86 4.33
N TYR A 16 -6.50 5.90 3.71
CA TYR A 16 -7.22 6.83 2.84
C TYR A 16 -8.42 7.54 3.49
N ASN A 17 -8.40 7.68 4.81
CA ASN A 17 -9.45 8.34 5.58
C ASN A 17 -9.61 9.83 5.23
N SER A 18 -8.50 10.52 4.90
CA SER A 18 -8.51 11.92 4.50
C SER A 18 -8.90 12.14 3.04
N GLY A 19 -9.03 11.08 2.24
CA GLY A 19 -9.19 11.14 0.79
C GLY A 19 -7.97 11.70 0.05
N TRP A 20 -8.14 12.05 -1.22
CA TRP A 20 -7.04 12.55 -2.05
C TRP A 20 -6.50 13.90 -1.55
N LYS A 21 -5.21 13.94 -1.24
CA LYS A 21 -4.49 15.18 -0.85
C LYS A 21 -3.36 15.56 -1.81
N GLY A 22 -3.37 15.00 -3.02
CA GLY A 22 -2.29 15.15 -4.00
C GLY A 22 -1.18 14.11 -3.83
N ALA A 23 -0.45 13.81 -4.90
CA ALA A 23 0.48 12.68 -4.97
C ALA A 23 1.54 12.60 -3.86
N ARG A 24 1.97 13.75 -3.33
CA ARG A 24 3.07 13.84 -2.36
C ARG A 24 2.64 13.96 -0.89
N ASN A 25 1.36 14.24 -0.65
CA ASN A 25 0.82 14.36 0.69
C ASN A 25 0.03 13.09 1.04
N ILE A 26 0.54 12.36 2.04
CA ILE A 26 0.02 11.05 2.48
C ILE A 26 -0.14 11.13 4.00
N PRO A 27 -1.24 11.72 4.50
CA PRO A 27 -1.38 12.06 5.92
C PRO A 27 -1.80 10.88 6.79
N ASP A 28 -2.60 9.96 6.24
CA ASP A 28 -3.18 8.88 7.06
C ASP A 28 -2.20 7.72 7.31
N SER A 29 -2.51 6.96 8.37
CA SER A 29 -1.81 5.73 8.77
C SER A 29 -2.08 4.57 7.81
N PRO A 30 -1.30 3.47 7.90
CA PRO A 30 -1.60 2.23 7.20
C PRO A 30 -2.98 1.69 7.54
N VAL A 31 -3.50 0.84 6.66
CA VAL A 31 -4.60 -0.07 7.01
C VAL A 31 -4.10 -1.06 8.07
N ASP A 32 -4.94 -1.40 9.05
CA ASP A 32 -4.60 -2.38 10.09
C ASP A 32 -4.15 -3.70 9.44
N GLY A 33 -3.00 -4.24 9.87
CA GLY A 33 -2.43 -5.46 9.31
C GLY A 33 -1.67 -5.29 7.97
N ALA A 34 -1.59 -4.08 7.41
CA ALA A 34 -0.98 -3.89 6.09
C ALA A 34 0.53 -4.17 6.06
N ILE A 35 1.25 -3.92 7.16
CA ILE A 35 2.71 -4.12 7.20
C ILE A 35 3.03 -5.61 7.39
N GLU A 36 2.29 -6.28 8.27
CA GLU A 36 2.29 -7.73 8.50
C GLU A 36 2.02 -8.47 7.19
N PHE A 37 0.97 -8.05 6.46
CA PHE A 37 0.65 -8.62 5.16
C PHE A 37 1.79 -8.44 4.14
N LEU A 38 2.46 -7.29 4.13
CA LEU A 38 3.58 -7.05 3.23
C LEU A 38 4.78 -7.94 3.58
N GLU A 39 5.05 -8.16 4.87
CA GLU A 39 6.09 -9.09 5.33
C GLU A 39 5.84 -10.50 4.77
N ASP A 40 4.65 -11.04 5.01
CA ASP A 40 4.25 -12.36 4.53
C ASP A 40 4.27 -12.45 3.00
N ALA A 41 3.63 -11.49 2.32
CA ALA A 41 3.47 -11.52 0.87
C ALA A 41 4.82 -11.50 0.13
N THR A 42 5.84 -10.84 0.68
CA THR A 42 7.18 -10.81 0.03
C THR A 42 7.89 -12.16 0.04
N SER A 43 7.43 -13.13 0.84
CA SER A 43 7.96 -14.50 0.85
C SER A 43 7.53 -15.31 -0.37
N ASP A 44 6.35 -15.03 -0.93
CA ASP A 44 5.77 -15.80 -2.05
C ASP A 44 5.64 -15.00 -3.35
N PHE A 45 5.54 -13.68 -3.28
CA PHE A 45 5.27 -12.80 -4.42
C PHE A 45 6.39 -11.80 -4.72
N ASP A 46 6.46 -11.37 -5.99
CA ASP A 46 7.10 -10.12 -6.37
C ASP A 46 6.11 -8.98 -6.09
N VAL A 47 6.19 -8.38 -4.89
CA VAL A 47 5.24 -7.36 -4.43
C VAL A 47 5.51 -6.03 -5.10
N GLN A 48 4.49 -5.50 -5.78
CA GLN A 48 4.57 -4.23 -6.49
C GLN A 48 3.42 -3.31 -6.08
N ILE A 49 3.74 -2.15 -5.51
CA ILE A 49 2.76 -1.13 -5.13
C ILE A 49 2.58 -0.15 -6.30
N PHE A 50 1.39 -0.17 -6.91
CA PHE A 50 1.04 0.65 -8.06
C PHE A 50 -0.24 1.45 -7.80
N SER A 51 -0.16 2.76 -7.93
CA SER A 51 -1.26 3.69 -7.58
C SER A 51 -1.39 4.80 -8.61
N SER A 52 -2.49 5.54 -8.58
CA SER A 52 -2.64 6.83 -9.26
C SER A 52 -1.51 7.83 -8.93
N ARG A 53 -0.78 7.63 -7.83
CA ARG A 53 0.42 8.40 -7.47
C ARG A 53 1.67 7.99 -8.28
N SER A 54 1.71 6.80 -8.86
CA SER A 54 2.91 6.21 -9.47
C SER A 54 3.44 6.97 -10.68
N ASN A 55 2.55 7.56 -11.48
CA ASN A 55 2.93 8.34 -12.66
C ASN A 55 3.08 9.85 -12.35
N GLN A 56 2.73 10.29 -11.15
CA GLN A 56 2.80 11.70 -10.76
C GLN A 56 4.18 12.07 -10.25
N TRP A 57 4.58 13.32 -10.51
CA TRP A 57 5.87 13.82 -10.07
C TRP A 57 6.03 13.70 -8.54
N GLY A 58 7.08 12.98 -8.14
CA GLY A 58 7.38 12.72 -6.73
C GLY A 58 6.46 11.72 -6.03
N GLY A 59 5.41 11.19 -6.66
CA GLY A 59 4.43 10.30 -6.01
C GLY A 59 5.04 8.97 -5.56
N ARG A 60 5.84 8.30 -6.40
CA ARG A 60 6.58 7.09 -6.00
C ARG A 60 7.54 7.34 -4.83
N ARG A 61 8.22 8.49 -4.83
CA ARG A 61 9.13 8.87 -3.73
C ARG A 61 8.36 9.11 -2.43
N ALA A 62 7.17 9.72 -2.52
CA ALA A 62 6.30 9.95 -1.37
C ALA A 62 5.78 8.62 -0.80
N MET A 63 5.26 7.71 -1.63
CA MET A 63 4.80 6.39 -1.19
C MET A 63 5.94 5.59 -0.55
N ARG A 64 7.13 5.58 -1.17
CA ARG A 64 8.32 4.89 -0.64
C ARG A 64 8.76 5.46 0.71
N LYS A 65 8.78 6.80 0.86
CA LYS A 65 9.15 7.46 2.13
C LYS A 65 8.11 7.19 3.22
N TRP A 66 6.83 7.22 2.87
CA TRP A 66 5.74 6.93 3.79
C TRP A 66 5.81 5.48 4.27
N LEU A 67 5.96 4.51 3.35
CA LEU A 67 6.01 3.08 3.70
C LEU A 67 7.22 2.78 4.57
N PHE A 68 8.39 3.33 4.20
CA PHE A 68 9.60 3.20 5.00
C PHE A 68 9.39 3.65 6.45
N LYS A 69 8.78 4.82 6.66
CA LYS A 69 8.49 5.35 8.00
C LYS A 69 7.61 4.38 8.80
N HIS A 70 6.55 3.85 8.18
CA HIS A 70 5.60 3.00 8.88
C HIS A 70 6.12 1.59 9.15
N ILE A 71 6.96 1.04 8.26
CA ILE A 71 7.70 -0.21 8.54
C ILE A 71 8.68 0.01 9.69
N ALA A 72 9.40 1.14 9.73
CA ALA A 72 10.31 1.44 10.83
C ALA A 72 9.59 1.54 12.18
N ILE A 73 8.39 2.12 12.21
CA ILE A 73 7.53 2.18 13.40
C ILE A 73 7.01 0.79 13.77
N PHE A 74 6.65 -0.04 12.80
CA PHE A 74 6.17 -1.40 13.03
C PHE A 74 7.23 -2.29 13.70
N PHE A 75 8.49 -2.21 13.24
CA PHE A 75 9.59 -2.99 13.81
C PHE A 75 10.27 -2.33 15.02
N SER A 76 9.90 -1.11 15.42
CA SER A 76 10.46 -0.49 16.62
C SER A 76 9.68 -0.97 17.85
N GLU A 77 10.38 -1.62 18.80
CA GLU A 77 9.87 -1.85 20.16
C GLU A 77 9.69 -0.53 20.95
N ASP A 78 10.19 0.60 20.41
CA ASP A 78 10.20 1.92 21.06
C ASP A 78 9.34 2.93 20.25
N PRO A 79 8.28 3.51 20.86
CA PRO A 79 7.42 4.50 20.21
C PRO A 79 8.10 5.85 19.92
N ASN A 80 9.38 6.04 20.27
CA ASN A 80 10.09 7.31 20.07
C ASN A 80 11.37 7.21 19.21
N PRO A 81 11.24 7.14 17.87
CA PRO A 81 12.34 6.83 16.94
C PRO A 81 13.43 7.92 16.80
N LYS A 82 13.37 9.02 17.56
CA LYS A 82 14.39 10.08 17.52
C LYS A 82 15.60 9.80 18.43
N ALA A 83 15.50 8.88 19.39
CA ALA A 83 16.55 8.63 20.37
C ALA A 83 17.66 7.69 19.86
N ASN A 84 17.39 6.87 18.85
CA ASN A 84 18.30 5.81 18.38
C ASN A 84 18.90 6.09 16.99
N MET A 85 19.14 7.36 16.66
CA MET A 85 19.94 7.72 15.48
C MET A 85 21.43 7.54 15.79
N HIS A 86 21.92 6.30 15.73
CA HIS A 86 23.33 6.06 15.41
C HIS A 86 23.54 6.24 13.89
N ASP A 87 24.79 6.49 13.49
CA ASP A 87 25.26 7.04 12.21
C ASP A 87 24.83 6.30 10.91
N SER A 88 24.09 5.19 11.01
CA SER A 88 23.48 4.46 9.88
C SER A 88 21.94 4.32 9.93
N GLY A 89 21.30 4.87 10.98
CA GLY A 89 19.95 5.44 10.98
C GLY A 89 18.71 4.53 10.93
N PHE A 90 18.80 3.24 10.59
CA PHE A 90 17.62 2.36 10.46
C PHE A 90 17.88 0.88 10.78
N THR A 91 16.88 0.18 11.33
CA THR A 91 16.95 -1.27 11.60
C THR A 91 17.13 -2.08 10.31
N SER A 92 17.84 -3.22 10.38
CA SER A 92 18.08 -4.10 9.22
C SER A 92 16.76 -4.60 8.62
N CYS A 93 15.80 -5.02 9.45
CA CYS A 93 14.50 -5.54 9.01
C CYS A 93 13.71 -4.53 8.15
N THR A 94 13.75 -3.24 8.51
CA THR A 94 13.10 -2.18 7.72
C THR A 94 13.70 -2.11 6.31
N GLN A 95 15.02 -2.12 6.23
CA GLN A 95 15.74 -2.04 4.96
C GLN A 95 15.51 -3.30 4.13
N GLU A 96 15.56 -4.49 4.75
CA GLU A 96 15.33 -5.79 4.12
C GLU A 96 13.93 -5.87 3.50
N LEU A 97 12.88 -5.49 4.23
CA LEU A 97 11.52 -5.49 3.70
C LEU A 97 11.36 -4.45 2.58
N MET A 98 11.90 -3.25 2.76
CA MET A 98 11.84 -2.19 1.74
C MET A 98 12.56 -2.55 0.44
N MET A 99 13.61 -3.37 0.49
CA MET A 99 14.31 -3.86 -0.72
C MET A 99 13.49 -4.88 -1.52
N LYS A 100 12.54 -5.59 -0.87
CA LYS A 100 11.67 -6.57 -1.52
C LYS A 100 10.44 -5.94 -2.20
N ILE A 101 10.12 -4.68 -1.93
CA ILE A 101 8.91 -4.01 -2.42
C ILE A 101 9.24 -3.04 -3.55
N LYS A 102 8.56 -3.18 -4.70
CA LYS A 102 8.76 -2.34 -5.87
C LYS A 102 7.64 -1.30 -6.03
N PHE A 103 7.98 -0.18 -6.68
CA PHE A 103 7.05 0.90 -7.02
C PHE A 103 7.12 1.17 -8.54
N PRO A 104 6.42 0.38 -9.38
CA PRO A 104 6.41 0.59 -10.81
C PRO A 104 5.75 1.92 -11.20
N ASN A 105 6.13 2.46 -12.36
CA ASN A 105 5.55 3.69 -12.93
C ASN A 105 4.47 3.41 -14.00
N LYS A 106 4.29 2.14 -14.38
CA LYS A 106 3.29 1.64 -15.34
C LYS A 106 2.59 0.43 -14.74
N LYS A 107 1.42 0.10 -15.25
CA LYS A 107 0.64 -1.07 -14.82
C LYS A 107 1.50 -2.34 -14.99
N PRO A 108 1.76 -3.11 -13.90
CA PRO A 108 2.52 -4.35 -14.00
C PRO A 108 1.65 -5.48 -14.59
N PRO A 109 2.26 -6.47 -15.26
CA PRO A 109 1.58 -7.70 -15.70
C PRO A 109 1.40 -8.64 -14.50
N ALA A 110 0.56 -8.23 -13.55
CA ALA A 110 0.35 -8.92 -12.29
C ALA A 110 -0.39 -10.25 -12.47
N MET A 111 -0.02 -11.27 -11.67
CA MET A 111 -0.81 -12.49 -11.57
C MET A 111 -2.14 -12.19 -10.86
N ILE A 112 -2.09 -11.36 -9.81
CA ILE A 112 -3.25 -10.92 -9.05
C ILE A 112 -3.01 -9.52 -8.50
N GLY A 113 -4.08 -8.79 -8.19
CA GLY A 113 -3.98 -7.54 -7.46
C GLY A 113 -5.07 -7.33 -6.43
N LEU A 114 -4.79 -6.46 -5.46
CA LEU A 114 -5.72 -6.00 -4.44
C LEU A 114 -5.91 -4.49 -4.59
N ASP A 115 -7.17 -4.07 -4.73
CA ASP A 115 -7.58 -2.69 -4.99
C ASP A 115 -8.95 -2.47 -4.32
N ASP A 116 -9.13 -1.36 -3.61
CA ASP A 116 -10.34 -1.08 -2.83
C ASP A 116 -11.53 -0.65 -3.68
N ARG A 117 -11.29 -0.31 -4.96
CA ARG A 117 -12.26 0.29 -5.89
C ARG A 117 -12.37 -0.45 -7.22
N VAL A 118 -11.90 -1.69 -7.28
CA VAL A 118 -12.03 -2.55 -8.47
C VAL A 118 -12.95 -3.73 -8.18
N LEU A 119 -13.90 -3.96 -9.08
CA LEU A 119 -14.69 -5.18 -9.10
C LEU A 119 -13.97 -6.24 -9.93
N THR A 120 -13.84 -7.45 -9.41
CA THR A 120 -13.39 -8.60 -10.20
C THR A 120 -14.43 -8.89 -11.28
N PHE A 121 -14.00 -8.87 -12.55
CA PHE A 121 -14.84 -9.33 -13.64
C PHE A 121 -14.87 -10.86 -13.66
N SER A 122 -16.05 -11.44 -13.45
CA SER A 122 -16.25 -12.90 -13.37
C SER A 122 -16.62 -13.55 -14.71
N GLY A 123 -16.64 -12.78 -15.80
CA GLY A 123 -17.22 -13.18 -17.09
C GLY A 123 -18.63 -12.65 -17.33
N GLU A 124 -19.23 -12.02 -16.31
CA GLU A 124 -20.55 -11.38 -16.39
C GLU A 124 -20.44 -9.88 -16.15
N TRP A 125 -21.18 -9.10 -16.94
CA TRP A 125 -21.18 -7.65 -16.84
C TRP A 125 -22.12 -7.20 -15.71
N PRO A 126 -21.63 -6.39 -14.74
CA PRO A 126 -22.51 -5.81 -13.73
C PRO A 126 -23.46 -4.80 -14.37
N ASP A 127 -24.68 -4.70 -13.85
CA ASP A 127 -25.57 -3.61 -14.23
C ASP A 127 -25.04 -2.24 -13.75
N MET A 128 -25.59 -1.18 -14.34
CA MET A 128 -25.15 0.19 -14.05
C MET A 128 -25.50 0.64 -12.63
N GLU A 129 -26.54 0.07 -12.02
CA GLU A 129 -26.94 0.44 -10.66
C GLU A 129 -25.91 -0.08 -9.65
N LYS A 130 -25.47 -1.32 -9.80
CA LYS A 130 -24.37 -1.92 -9.04
C LYS A 130 -23.09 -1.12 -9.15
N LEU A 131 -22.73 -0.65 -10.34
CA LEU A 131 -21.55 0.20 -10.54
C LEU A 131 -21.69 1.55 -9.83
N LYS A 132 -22.83 2.22 -9.97
CA LYS A 132 -23.10 3.53 -9.34
C LYS A 132 -23.15 3.46 -7.82
N ASN A 133 -23.63 2.36 -7.27
CA ASN A 133 -23.79 2.15 -5.84
C ASN A 133 -22.58 1.48 -5.18
N PHE A 134 -21.49 1.24 -5.92
CA PHE A 134 -20.27 0.67 -5.37
C PHE A 134 -19.74 1.52 -4.21
N LYS A 135 -19.36 0.85 -3.12
CA LYS A 135 -18.69 1.47 -1.97
C LYS A 135 -17.44 0.65 -1.62
N PRO A 136 -16.28 1.29 -1.44
CA PRO A 136 -15.10 0.61 -0.92
C PRO A 136 -15.37 0.09 0.50
N TRP A 137 -14.54 -0.85 0.94
CA TRP A 137 -14.73 -1.56 2.21
C TRP A 137 -14.81 -0.61 3.42
N ASN A 138 -14.07 0.50 3.40
CA ASN A 138 -14.02 1.51 4.45
C ASN A 138 -15.20 2.52 4.43
N LYS A 139 -16.18 2.33 3.55
CA LYS A 139 -17.38 3.19 3.43
C LYS A 139 -18.70 2.42 3.49
N LYS A 140 -18.66 1.11 3.74
CA LYS A 140 -19.86 0.34 4.06
C LYS A 140 -20.28 0.77 5.47
N GLY A 141 -21.48 1.34 5.60
CA GLY A 141 -22.04 1.62 6.92
C GLY A 141 -22.08 0.31 7.68
N ASP A 142 -21.64 0.34 8.93
CA ASP A 142 -21.51 -0.80 9.84
C ASP A 142 -20.20 -1.59 9.67
N LYS A 143 -19.18 -1.20 10.46
CA LYS A 143 -18.33 -2.22 11.10
C LYS A 143 -19.25 -2.95 12.09
N ALA A 144 -19.84 -4.06 11.65
CA ALA A 144 -20.29 -5.10 12.57
C ALA A 144 -19.07 -5.81 13.17
#